data_AF-A0A553DHG3-F1
#
_entry.id   AF-A0A553DHG3-F1
#
_cell.length_a   1.000
_cell.length_b   1.000
_cell.length_c   1.000
_cell.angle_alpha   90.00
_cell.angle_beta   90.00
_cell.angle_gamma   90.00
#
_symmetry.space_group_name_H-M   'P 1'
#
loop_
_entity.id
_entity.type
_entity.pdbx_description
1 polymer ?
#
loop_
_entity_poly.entity_id
_entity_poly.type
_entity_poly.pdbx_seq_one_letter_code
_entity_poly.pdbx_strand_id
1 'polypeptide(L)'
;MTTLIIKLNERSKAGKAFMVMPNFFRDSKAIEILENPVGSDKSLEVEKTYPTSKNVPNAETIKTFKETDADKGLTRVKNSQDFFDAMGI
;
A
#
# COMPACT_ATOMS: atom_id res chain seq x y z
N MET A 1 -7.13 33.24 -16.86
CA MET A 1 -6.85 32.38 -15.69
C MET A 1 -6.10 31.18 -16.20
N THR A 2 -4.89 30.93 -15.70
CA THR A 2 -4.04 29.84 -16.19
C THR A 2 -3.88 28.84 -15.05
N THR A 3 -4.33 27.60 -15.28
CA THR A 3 -4.29 26.53 -14.26
C THR A 3 -3.26 25.50 -14.66
N LEU A 4 -2.33 25.19 -13.75
CA LEU A 4 -1.36 24.11 -13.92
C LEU A 4 -1.78 22.92 -13.06
N ILE A 5 -1.99 21.77 -13.69
CA ILE A 5 -2.32 20.51 -13.00
C ILE A 5 -1.08 19.61 -13.04
N ILE A 6 -0.56 19.23 -11.88
CA ILE A 6 0.63 18.38 -11.75
C ILE A 6 0.21 17.04 -11.12
N LYS A 7 0.49 15.93 -11.79
CA LYS A 7 0.28 14.58 -11.26
C LYS A 7 1.53 14.13 -10.50
N LEU A 8 1.42 13.99 -9.18
CA LEU A 8 2.53 13.63 -8.31
C LEU A 8 2.47 12.14 -7.92
N ASN A 9 3.65 11.54 -7.75
CA ASN A 9 3.79 10.21 -7.14
C ASN A 9 4.28 10.38 -5.69
N GLU A 10 3.40 10.15 -4.72
CA GLU A 10 3.65 10.31 -3.28
C GLU A 10 4.81 9.48 -2.74
N ARG A 11 5.19 8.39 -3.40
CA ARG A 11 6.32 7.54 -2.98
C ARG A 11 7.68 8.10 -3.38
N SER A 12 7.71 8.98 -4.39
CA SER A 12 8.96 9.58 -4.91
C SER A 12 9.50 10.68 -3.98
N LYS A 13 10.81 10.97 -4.05
CA LYS A 13 11.43 12.05 -3.26
C LYS A 13 10.74 13.40 -3.49
N ALA A 14 10.46 13.72 -4.75
CA ALA A 14 9.75 14.95 -5.12
C ALA A 14 8.31 14.94 -4.60
N GLY A 15 7.56 13.85 -4.77
CA GLY A 15 6.18 13.76 -4.29
C GLY A 15 6.06 13.94 -2.78
N LYS A 16 6.96 13.33 -2.00
CA LYS A 16 7.01 13.54 -0.54
C LYS A 16 7.27 15.00 -0.17
N ALA A 17 8.16 15.68 -0.90
CA ALA A 17 8.45 17.09 -0.70
C ALA A 17 7.23 17.97 -1.02
N PHE A 18 6.50 17.67 -2.10
CA PHE A 18 5.28 18.41 -2.45
C PHE A 18 4.13 18.17 -1.46
N MET A 19 4.00 16.99 -0.86
CA MET A 19 2.95 16.71 0.14
C MET A 19 3.16 17.45 1.47
N VAL A 20 4.38 17.89 1.79
CA VAL A 20 4.65 18.70 2.99
C VAL A 20 4.50 20.20 2.75
N MET A 21 4.53 20.66 1.48
CA MET A 21 4.39 22.08 1.13
C MET A 21 3.08 22.73 1.61
N PRO A 22 1.91 22.09 1.52
CA PRO A 22 0.65 22.65 2.03
C PRO A 22 0.74 23.08 3.50
N ASN A 23 1.52 22.38 4.32
CA ASN A 23 1.70 22.73 5.73
C ASN A 23 2.39 24.08 5.93
N PHE A 24 3.26 24.51 5.01
CA PHE A 24 3.92 25.82 5.07
C PHE A 24 2.97 26.97 4.77
N PHE A 25 1.88 26.70 4.07
CA PHE A 25 0.92 27.71 3.63
C PHE A 25 -0.39 27.69 4.44
N ARG A 26 -0.46 26.91 5.53
CA ARG A 26 -1.66 26.81 6.39
C ARG A 26 -2.17 28.15 6.90
N ASP A 27 -1.26 29.06 7.24
CA ASP A 27 -1.61 30.39 7.75
C ASP A 27 -1.70 31.46 6.63
N SER A 28 -1.46 31.06 5.37
CA SER A 28 -1.48 31.97 4.23
C SER A 28 -2.91 32.23 3.77
N LYS A 29 -3.37 33.47 3.90
CA LYS A 29 -4.65 33.92 3.33
C LYS A 29 -4.63 34.03 1.80
N ALA A 30 -3.47 33.86 1.15
CA ALA A 30 -3.30 34.02 -0.29
C ALA A 30 -3.40 32.69 -1.06
N ILE A 31 -3.40 31.55 -0.37
CA ILE A 31 -3.40 30.22 -1.00
C ILE A 31 -4.61 29.45 -0.47
N GLU A 32 -5.49 29.06 -1.39
CA GLU A 32 -6.59 28.16 -1.09
C GLU A 32 -6.13 26.72 -1.32
N ILE A 33 -6.02 25.95 -0.22
CA ILE A 33 -5.68 24.52 -0.28
C ILE A 33 -7.00 23.76 -0.43
N LEU A 34 -7.26 23.25 -1.64
CA LEU A 34 -8.38 22.35 -1.89
C LEU A 34 -7.96 20.92 -1.57
N GLU A 35 -8.28 20.46 -0.36
CA GLU A 35 -8.14 19.05 0.00
C GLU A 35 -9.25 18.25 -0.69
N ASN A 36 -8.89 17.39 -1.65
CA ASN A 36 -9.83 16.38 -2.12
C ASN A 36 -10.03 15.37 -0.98
N PRO A 37 -11.25 15.12 -0.49
CA PRO A 37 -11.50 14.14 0.56
C PRO A 37 -11.34 12.74 -0.04
N VAL A 38 -10.11 12.26 -0.12
CA VAL A 38 -9.83 10.84 -0.28
C VAL A 38 -9.43 10.30 1.09
N GLY A 39 -10.45 9.98 1.88
CA GLY A 39 -10.33 8.98 2.94
C GLY A 39 -10.29 9.50 4.38
N SER A 40 -11.39 10.11 4.84
CA SER A 40 -11.73 10.09 6.26
C SER A 40 -13.23 9.88 6.47
N ASP A 41 -13.82 8.89 5.80
CA ASP A 41 -15.15 8.39 6.17
C ASP A 41 -15.06 6.92 6.57
N LYS A 42 -15.22 6.71 7.88
CA LYS A 42 -15.35 5.42 8.55
C LYS A 42 -16.79 4.89 8.55
N SER A 43 -17.64 5.35 7.64
CA SER A 43 -19.04 4.92 7.60
C SER A 43 -19.56 5.02 6.18
N LEU A 44 -19.31 3.97 5.40
CA LEU A 44 -20.13 3.45 4.31
C LEU A 44 -19.35 2.25 3.76
N GLU A 45 -19.36 1.14 4.50
CA GLU A 45 -19.10 -0.18 3.92
C GLU A 45 -20.27 -0.51 2.99
N VAL A 46 -20.33 0.15 1.84
CA VAL A 46 -20.90 -0.51 0.67
C VAL A 46 -19.87 -1.57 0.34
N GLU A 47 -20.22 -2.81 0.63
CA GLU A 47 -19.52 -4.02 0.20
C GLU A 47 -19.37 -3.92 -1.32
N LYS A 48 -18.32 -3.23 -1.78
CA LYS A 48 -17.89 -3.25 -3.17
C LYS A 48 -17.34 -4.65 -3.34
N THR A 49 -18.22 -5.54 -3.79
CA THR A 49 -17.84 -6.77 -4.46
C THR A 49 -17.11 -6.36 -5.73
N TYR A 50 -15.84 -5.98 -5.56
CA TYR A 50 -14.92 -5.95 -6.68
C TYR A 50 -14.94 -7.36 -7.24
N PRO A 51 -15.24 -7.57 -8.53
CA PRO A 51 -15.01 -8.89 -9.12
C PRO A 51 -13.55 -9.20 -8.82
N THR A 52 -13.32 -10.25 -8.04
CA THR A 52 -11.99 -10.70 -7.68
C THR A 52 -11.31 -11.00 -9.01
N SER A 53 -10.53 -10.02 -9.49
CA SER A 53 -9.67 -10.25 -10.64
C SER A 53 -8.88 -11.50 -10.29
N LYS A 54 -8.84 -12.46 -11.20
CA LYS A 54 -8.14 -13.75 -11.01
C LYS A 54 -6.68 -13.59 -10.53
N ASN A 55 -6.13 -12.37 -10.67
CA ASN A 55 -4.75 -12.01 -10.36
C ASN A 55 -4.58 -11.17 -9.08
N VAL A 56 -5.63 -10.98 -8.26
CA VAL A 56 -5.49 -10.34 -6.94
C VAL A 56 -5.24 -11.43 -5.89
N PRO A 57 -4.16 -11.34 -5.10
CA PRO A 57 -3.91 -12.27 -3.99
C PRO A 57 -5.10 -12.30 -3.02
N ASN A 58 -5.59 -13.50 -2.71
CA ASN A 58 -6.61 -13.67 -1.68
C ASN A 58 -6.04 -13.39 -0.28
N ALA A 59 -6.91 -13.33 0.74
CA ALA A 59 -6.51 -13.03 2.11
C ALA A 59 -5.49 -14.03 2.68
N GLU A 60 -5.59 -15.30 2.30
CA GLU A 60 -4.65 -16.35 2.71
C GLU A 60 -3.25 -16.11 2.13
N THR A 61 -3.15 -15.79 0.84
CA THR A 61 -1.88 -15.46 0.18
C THR A 61 -1.23 -14.21 0.78
N ILE A 62 -2.01 -13.20 1.16
CA ILE A 62 -1.47 -12.02 1.85
C ILE A 62 -0.95 -12.39 3.24
N LYS A 63 -1.64 -13.30 3.95
CA LYS A 63 -1.22 -13.79 5.27
C LYS A 63 0.09 -14.58 5.18
N THR A 64 0.21 -15.49 4.22
CA THR A 64 1.44 -16.28 4.03
C THR A 64 2.64 -15.41 3.67
N PHE A 65 2.47 -14.35 2.87
CA PHE A 65 3.54 -13.38 2.63
C PHE A 65 4.02 -12.72 3.93
N LYS A 66 3.09 -12.27 4.78
CA LYS A 66 3.45 -11.65 6.07
C LYS A 66 4.14 -12.63 7.04
N GLU A 67 3.71 -13.88 7.04
CA GLU A 67 4.32 -14.93 7.87
C GLU A 67 5.72 -15.29 7.36
N THR A 68 5.90 -15.33 6.03
CA THR A 68 7.20 -15.54 5.38
C THR A 68 8.18 -14.40 5.68
N ASP A 69 7.74 -13.14 5.58
CA ASP A 69 8.55 -11.97 5.93
C ASP A 69 8.97 -11.97 7.41
N ALA A 70 8.19 -12.63 8.27
CA ALA A 70 8.47 -12.77 9.70
C ALA A 70 9.28 -14.04 10.05
N ASP A 71 9.85 -14.73 9.05
CA ASP A 71 10.56 -16.02 9.20
C ASP A 71 9.71 -17.12 9.87
N LYS A 72 8.37 -17.00 9.85
CA LYS A 72 7.45 -17.99 10.45
C LYS A 72 7.08 -19.07 9.43
N GLY A 73 7.25 -20.34 9.82
CA GLY A 73 6.91 -21.48 8.96
C GLY A 73 7.91 -21.75 7.84
N LEU A 74 9.07 -21.08 7.84
CA LEU A 74 10.16 -21.32 6.90
C LEU A 74 11.10 -22.40 7.43
N THR A 75 11.21 -23.51 6.70
CA THR A 75 12.21 -24.55 6.96
C THR A 75 13.42 -24.30 6.07
N ARG A 76 14.57 -23.97 6.68
CA ARG A 76 15.84 -23.82 5.96
C ARG A 76 16.52 -25.17 5.85
N VAL A 77 16.74 -25.62 4.62
CA VAL A 77 17.36 -26.90 4.30
C VAL A 77 18.60 -26.69 3.44
N LYS A 78 19.61 -27.55 3.57
CA LYS A 78 20.91 -27.36 2.90
C LYS A 78 20.93 -27.95 1.50
N ASN A 79 20.12 -28.97 1.26
CA ASN A 79 20.07 -29.71 0.00
C ASN A 79 18.64 -30.25 -0.23
N SER A 80 18.40 -30.85 -1.39
CA SER A 80 17.09 -31.40 -1.76
C SER A 80 16.68 -32.62 -0.94
N GLN A 81 17.62 -33.44 -0.47
CA GLN A 81 17.32 -34.60 0.37
C GLN A 81 16.75 -34.16 1.73
N ASP A 82 17.41 -33.19 2.37
CA ASP A 82 16.95 -32.58 3.62
C ASP A 82 15.54 -31.97 3.51
N PHE A 83 15.17 -31.48 2.31
CA PHE A 83 13.84 -30.95 2.03
C PHE A 83 12.77 -32.05 2.07
N PHE A 84 13.02 -33.18 1.39
CA PHE A 84 12.09 -34.31 1.36
C PHE A 84 11.92 -34.92 2.75
N ASP A 85 13.04 -35.12 3.46
CA ASP A 85 13.03 -35.60 4.85
C ASP A 85 12.22 -34.67 5.77
N ALA A 86 12.36 -33.34 5.61
CA ALA A 86 11.60 -32.35 6.39
C ALA A 86 10.10 -32.31 6.03
N MET A 87 9.71 -32.73 4.83
CA MET A 87 8.31 -32.86 4.42
C MET A 87 7.72 -34.24 4.74
N GLY A 88 8.52 -35.19 5.22
CA GLY A 88 8.10 -36.54 5.55
C GLY A 88 7.66 -37.36 4.32
N ILE A 89 8.22 -37.05 3.15
CA ILE A 89 7.96 -37.75 1.87
C ILE A 89 9.23 -38.29 1.24
#